data_AF-A0A651HG68-F1
#
_entry.id   AF-A0A651HG68-F1
#
_cell.length_a   1.000
_cell.length_b   1.000
_cell.length_c   1.000
_cell.angle_alpha   90.00
_cell.angle_beta   90.00
_cell.angle_gamma   90.00
#
_symmetry.space_group_name_H-M   'P 1'
#
loop_
_entity.id
_entity.type
_entity.pdbx_description
1 polymer ?
#
loop_
_entity_poly.entity_id
_entity_poly.type
_entity_poly.pdbx_seq_one_letter_code
_entity_poly.pdbx_strand_id
1 'polypeptide(L)' 'MTTTATTAVFTFDTSHHALWAEDVAGERSVPVEVIAAPPESGSKCDLALRTLRARADELESAFQEEGIEFRRWG' A
#
# COMPACT_ATOMS: atom_id res chain seq x y z
N MET A 1 -20.85 5.86 14.55
CA MET A 1 -19.64 5.24 15.11
C MET A 1 -18.51 5.51 14.13
N THR A 2 -17.71 6.53 14.38
CA THR A 2 -16.63 6.97 13.48
C THR A 2 -15.36 6.22 13.88
N THR A 3 -15.09 5.10 13.20
CA THR A 3 -13.90 4.27 13.46
C THR A 3 -12.66 5.03 13.00
N THR A 4 -11.87 5.49 13.95
CA THR A 4 -10.66 6.29 13.77
C THR A 4 -9.55 5.44 13.10
N ALA A 5 -9.24 5.75 11.84
CA ALA A 5 -7.96 5.55 11.13
C ALA A 5 -6.96 4.47 11.65
N THR A 6 -7.32 3.18 11.62
CA THR A 6 -6.40 2.05 11.91
C THR A 6 -5.76 1.47 10.65
N THR A 7 -5.90 2.14 9.50
CA THR A 7 -5.35 1.66 8.22
C THR A 7 -4.18 2.52 7.76
N ALA A 8 -3.24 1.90 7.06
CA ALA A 8 -2.18 2.57 6.34
C ALA A 8 -2.46 2.44 4.84
N VAL A 9 -2.16 3.50 4.09
CA VAL A 9 -2.28 3.49 2.62
C VAL A 9 -0.90 3.65 2.03
N PHE A 10 -0.59 2.82 1.03
CA PHE A 10 0.62 2.87 0.24
C PHE A 10 0.25 3.30 -1.16
N THR A 11 0.97 4.27 -1.68
CA THR A 11 0.74 4.79 -3.01
C THR A 11 1.96 4.59 -3.88
N PHE A 12 1.72 4.47 -5.19
CA PHE A 12 2.72 4.04 -6.16
C PHE A 12 2.77 4.99 -7.35
N ASP A 13 3.96 5.12 -7.93
CA ASP A 13 4.16 5.92 -9.14
C ASP A 13 3.71 5.16 -10.40
N THR A 14 3.77 3.82 -10.37
CA THR A 14 3.40 2.95 -11.50
C THR A 14 2.37 1.90 -11.09
N SER A 15 1.49 1.50 -12.01
CA SER A 15 0.52 0.43 -11.78
C SER A 15 1.23 -0.91 -11.63
N HIS A 16 2.40 -1.05 -12.25
CA HIS A 16 3.25 -2.24 -12.09
C HIS A 16 3.67 -2.40 -10.64
N HIS A 17 4.16 -1.35 -9.98
CA HIS A 17 4.50 -1.40 -8.56
C HIS A 17 3.28 -1.66 -7.68
N ALA A 18 2.11 -1.11 -8.01
CA ALA A 18 0.89 -1.36 -7.25
C ALA A 18 0.44 -2.84 -7.33
N LEU A 19 0.45 -3.44 -8.53
CA LEU A 19 0.10 -4.84 -8.72
C LEU A 19 1.14 -5.79 -8.13
N TRP A 20 2.42 -5.46 -8.26
CA TRP A 20 3.49 -6.26 -7.65
C TRP A 20 3.42 -6.21 -6.12
N ALA A 21 3.15 -5.03 -5.55
CA ALA A 21 2.96 -4.89 -4.11
C ALA A 21 1.75 -5.68 -3.58
N GLU A 22 0.68 -5.83 -4.37
CA GLU A 22 -0.45 -6.69 -4.03
C GLU A 22 -0.03 -8.17 -3.99
N ASP A 23 0.74 -8.62 -4.98
CA ASP A 23 1.26 -9.98 -5.06
C ASP A 23 2.18 -10.32 -3.87
N VAL A 24 3.13 -9.42 -3.57
CA VAL A 24 4.04 -9.53 -2.41
C VAL A 24 3.26 -9.58 -1.09
N ALA A 25 2.19 -8.79 -0.96
CA ALA A 25 1.33 -8.86 0.22
C ALA A 25 0.63 -10.22 0.35
N GLY A 26 0.18 -10.79 -0.78
CA GLY A 26 -0.37 -12.14 -0.85
C GLY A 26 0.63 -13.20 -0.41
N GLU A 27 1.87 -13.14 -0.89
CA GLU A 27 2.94 -14.08 -0.51
C GLU A 27 3.27 -14.01 0.99
N ARG A 28 3.25 -12.81 1.57
CA ARG A 28 3.45 -12.59 3.01
C ARG A 28 2.21 -12.86 3.86
N SER A 29 1.09 -13.25 3.25
CA SER A 29 -0.21 -13.44 3.92
C SER A 29 -0.69 -12.19 4.67
N VAL A 30 -0.34 -10.99 4.17
CA VAL A 30 -0.80 -9.71 4.72
C VAL A 30 -2.07 -9.29 4.00
N PRO A 31 -3.19 -9.05 4.72
CA PRO A 31 -4.41 -8.58 4.09
C PRO A 31 -4.23 -7.15 3.58
N VAL A 32 -4.40 -6.99 2.27
CA VAL A 32 -4.38 -5.70 1.58
C VAL A 32 -5.65 -5.53 0.76
N GLU A 33 -6.05 -4.28 0.56
CA GLU A 33 -7.15 -3.89 -0.31
C GLU A 33 -6.64 -2.87 -1.32
N VAL A 34 -6.76 -3.17 -2.61
CA VAL A 34 -6.47 -2.20 -3.67
C VAL A 34 -7.60 -1.19 -3.72
N ILE A 35 -7.26 0.08 -3.55
CA ILE A 35 -8.17 1.21 -3.59
C ILE A 35 -7.70 2.24 -4.63
N ALA A 36 -8.58 3.18 -4.98
CA ALA A 36 -8.17 4.34 -5.76
C ALA A 36 -7.16 5.18 -4.96
N ALA A 37 -6.08 5.61 -5.62
CA ALA A 37 -5.10 6.50 -5.02
C ALA A 37 -5.78 7.81 -4.61
N PRO A 38 -5.55 8.29 -3.37
CA PRO A 38 -6.08 9.59 -2.97
C PRO A 38 -5.48 10.67 -3.88
N PRO A 39 -6.29 11.57 -4.47
CA PRO A 39 -5.81 12.55 -5.46
C PRO A 39 -4.77 13.52 -4.88
N GLU A 40 -4.80 13.73 -3.56
CA GLU A 40 -3.85 14.58 -2.82
C GLU A 40 -2.50 13.90 -2.54
N SER A 41 -2.36 12.61 -2.84
CA SER A 41 -1.12 11.84 -2.57
C SER A 41 0.03 12.15 -3.54
N GLY A 42 -0.29 12.75 -4.69
CA GLY A 42 0.65 12.99 -5.78
C GLY A 42 1.08 11.72 -6.53
N SER A 43 0.33 10.64 -6.39
CA SER A 43 0.58 9.35 -7.04
C SER A 43 0.20 9.42 -8.51
N LYS A 44 1.06 8.88 -9.39
CA LYS A 44 0.83 8.96 -10.84
C LYS A 44 -0.09 7.86 -11.39
N CYS A 45 -0.39 6.82 -10.62
CA CYS A 45 -1.02 5.61 -11.15
C CYS A 45 -2.43 5.28 -10.66
N ASP A 46 -3.14 6.26 -10.09
CA ASP A 46 -4.54 6.16 -9.64
C ASP A 46 -4.87 4.97 -8.70
N LEU A 47 -3.86 4.19 -8.29
CA LEU A 47 -3.97 2.99 -7.48
C LEU A 47 -3.13 3.10 -6.21
N ALA A 48 -3.69 2.58 -5.13
CA ALA A 48 -3.05 2.50 -3.82
C ALA A 48 -3.45 1.20 -3.12
N LEU A 49 -2.61 0.76 -2.19
CA LEU A 49 -2.86 -0.40 -1.35
C LEU A 49 -3.18 0.07 0.07
N ARG A 50 -4.31 -0.36 0.60
CA ARG A 50 -4.70 -0.12 1.99
C ARG A 50 -4.52 -1.40 2.80
N THR A 51 -3.92 -1.28 3.97
CA THR A 51 -3.76 -2.39 4.92
C THR A 51 -3.99 -1.91 6.35
N LEU A 52 -3.92 -2.84 7.31
CA LEU A 52 -3.95 -2.54 8.73
C LEU A 52 -2.63 -1.89 9.16
N ARG A 53 -2.70 -0.79 9.93
CA ARG A 53 -1.52 -0.06 10.42
C ARG A 53 -0.55 -0.95 11.19
N ALA A 54 -1.06 -1.96 11.89
CA ALA A 54 -0.27 -2.94 12.64
C ALA A 54 0.58 -3.87 11.74
N ARG A 55 0.25 -3.97 10.45
CA ARG A 55 0.94 -4.79 9.44
C ARG A 55 1.68 -3.95 8.40
N ALA A 56 1.56 -2.62 8.47
CA ALA A 56 2.18 -1.70 7.53
C ALA A 56 3.71 -1.86 7.51
N ASP A 57 4.34 -1.98 8.67
CA ASP A 57 5.80 -2.12 8.79
C ASP A 57 6.34 -3.41 8.16
N GLU A 58 5.55 -4.49 8.26
CA GLU A 58 5.85 -5.78 7.61
C GLU A 58 5.82 -5.65 6.08
N LEU A 59 4.82 -4.94 5.55
CA LEU A 59 4.71 -4.65 4.12
C LEU A 59 5.79 -3.69 3.63
N GLU A 60 6.12 -2.67 4.40
CA GLU A 60 7.20 -1.74 4.07
C GLU A 60 8.52 -2.48 3.92
N SER A 61 8.82 -3.37 4.87
CA SER A 61 10.00 -4.24 4.80
C SER A 61 9.96 -5.12 3.55
N ALA A 62 8.84 -5.79 3.27
CA ALA A 62 8.72 -6.63 2.09
C ALA A 62 8.88 -5.84 0.77
N PHE A 63 8.29 -4.65 0.67
CA PHE A 63 8.44 -3.81 -0.51
C PHE A 63 9.88 -3.32 -0.68
N GLN A 64 10.59 -3.02 0.41
CA GLN A 64 12.00 -2.66 0.37
C GLN A 64 12.90 -3.83 -0.05
N GLU A 65 12.62 -5.05 0.43
CA GLU A 65 13.33 -6.27 0.04
C GLU A 65 13.18 -6.53 -1.47
N GLU A 66 11.98 -6.33 -2.01
CA GLU A 66 11.66 -6.53 -3.42
C GLU A 66 12.08 -5.34 -4.30
N GLY A 67 12.45 -4.20 -3.71
CA GLY A 67 12.84 -3.00 -4.45
C GLY A 67 11.66 -2.23 -5.07
N ILE A 68 10.46 -2.40 -4.54
CA ILE A 68 9.25 -1.69 -4.96
C ILE A 68 9.30 -0.25 -4.43
N GLU A 69 9.20 0.73 -5.31
CA GLU A 69 9.08 2.14 -4.89
C GLU A 69 7.64 2.45 -4.43
N PHE A 70 7.50 2.82 -3.16
CA PHE A 70 6.23 3.19 -2.55
C PHE A 70 6.33 4.48 -1.73
N ARG A 71 5.18 5.10 -1.47
CA ARG A 71 5.03 6.18 -0.49
C ARG A 71 3.89 5.87 0.47
N ARG A 72 4.14 6.01 1.77
CA ARG A 72 3.09 5.89 2.77
C ARG A 72 2.25 7.18 2.83
N TRP A 73 0.94 7.04 2.73
CA TRP A 73 -0.04 8.11 2.86
C TRP A 73 -0.91 7.85 4.09
N GLY A 74 -0.82 8.75 5.08
CA GLY A 74 -1.56 8.66 6.35
C GLY A 74 -0.70 8.85 7.61
#